data_AF-A0A3B8XXC4-F1
#
_entry.id   AF-A0A3B8XXC4-F1
#
_cell.length_a   1.000
_cell.length_b   1.000
_cell.length_c   1.000
_cell.angle_alpha   90.00
_cell.angle_beta   90.00
_cell.angle_gamma   90.00
#
_symmetry.space_group_name_H-M   'P 1'
#
loop_
_entity.id
_entity.type
_entity.pdbx_description
1 polymer ?
#
loop_
_entity_poly.entity_id
_entity_poly.type
_entity_poly.pdbx_seq_one_letter_code
_entity_poly.pdbx_strand_id
1 'polypeptide(L)'
;MPVIIIREEQQTESGFNAFLIINSQEYSITISDPFQPQDEKILEWYFEGWLVTPMLHTETAKNAADSVEHYGLSLFEQVFKSDFNAYSNYCQLRVNLKEVQFEIQSKTPEFQSLHWEGMKDPELPRPLVELIDQGNLRVNL
;
A
#
# COMPACT_ATOMS: atom_id res chain seq x y z
N MET A 1 -12.55 -16.92 -6.84
CA MET A 1 -11.39 -16.09 -6.48
C MET A 1 -11.92 -14.92 -5.67
N PRO A 2 -11.61 -14.82 -4.37
CA PRO A 2 -11.96 -13.65 -3.57
C PRO A 2 -11.29 -12.38 -4.12
N VAL A 3 -11.99 -11.26 -4.06
CA VAL A 3 -11.51 -9.95 -4.51
C VAL A 3 -11.60 -8.98 -3.34
N ILE A 4 -10.51 -8.27 -3.09
CA ILE A 4 -10.42 -7.14 -2.18
C ILE A 4 -10.33 -5.88 -3.04
N ILE A 5 -11.28 -4.97 -2.86
CA ILE A 5 -11.34 -3.72 -3.64
C ILE A 5 -11.08 -2.53 -2.71
N ILE A 6 -10.18 -1.65 -3.11
CA ILE A 6 -9.97 -0.34 -2.49
C ILE A 6 -10.47 0.69 -3.49
N ARG A 7 -11.62 1.31 -3.21
CA ARG A 7 -12.32 2.19 -4.14
C ARG A 7 -12.34 3.62 -3.63
N GLU A 8 -11.74 4.53 -4.38
CA GLU A 8 -11.78 5.95 -4.08
C GLU A 8 -13.22 6.48 -4.11
N GLU A 9 -13.58 7.23 -3.07
CA GLU A 9 -14.84 7.97 -3.05
C GLU A 9 -14.59 9.43 -3.44
N GLN A 10 -13.67 10.10 -2.75
CA GLN A 10 -13.38 11.53 -2.89
C GLN A 10 -11.97 11.84 -2.39
N GLN A 11 -11.32 12.79 -3.06
CA GLN A 11 -10.11 13.44 -2.56
C GLN A 11 -10.48 14.48 -1.49
N THR A 12 -9.63 14.60 -0.47
CA THR A 12 -9.74 15.55 0.63
C THR A 12 -8.48 16.44 0.68
N GLU A 13 -8.43 17.44 1.56
CA GLU A 13 -7.28 18.36 1.66
C GLU A 13 -5.96 17.64 1.99
N SER A 14 -6.03 16.51 2.71
CA SER A 14 -4.86 15.79 3.23
C SER A 14 -4.80 14.32 2.83
N GLY A 15 -5.61 13.87 1.88
CA GLY A 15 -5.73 12.46 1.52
C GLY A 15 -7.02 12.14 0.77
N PHE A 16 -7.64 11.00 1.07
CA PHE A 16 -8.75 10.44 0.34
C PHE A 16 -9.70 9.71 1.28
N ASN A 17 -11.00 9.88 1.07
CA ASN A 17 -11.98 8.94 1.59
C ASN A 17 -12.19 7.85 0.53
N ALA A 18 -12.21 6.60 0.98
CA ALA A 18 -12.35 5.44 0.13
C ALA A 18 -13.20 4.37 0.84
N PHE A 19 -13.53 3.33 0.08
CA PHE A 19 -14.16 2.13 0.60
C PHE A 19 -13.22 0.93 0.41
N LEU A 20 -13.02 0.18 1.49
CA LEU A 20 -12.51 -1.18 1.42
C LEU A 20 -13.69 -2.13 1.26
N ILE A 21 -13.67 -2.98 0.24
CA ILE A 21 -14.73 -3.93 -0.06
C ILE A 21 -14.14 -5.33 0.01
N ILE A 22 -14.65 -6.15 0.93
CA ILE A 22 -14.24 -7.54 1.12
C ILE A 22 -15.50 -8.38 1.23
N ASN A 23 -15.63 -9.43 0.41
CA ASN A 23 -16.80 -10.33 0.43
C ASN A 23 -18.16 -9.58 0.34
N SER A 24 -18.23 -8.56 -0.52
CA SER A 24 -19.40 -7.68 -0.70
C SER A 24 -19.77 -6.83 0.52
N GLN A 25 -18.91 -6.76 1.53
CA GLN A 25 -19.06 -5.89 2.69
C GLN A 25 -18.17 -4.66 2.50
N GLU A 26 -18.74 -3.47 2.65
CA GLU A 26 -18.04 -2.19 2.45
C GLU A 26 -17.68 -1.56 3.80
N TYR A 27 -16.46 -1.03 3.89
CA TYR A 27 -15.91 -0.35 5.06
C TYR A 27 -15.38 1.02 4.63
N SER A 28 -15.85 2.08 5.28
CA SER A 28 -15.30 3.42 5.06
C SER A 28 -13.90 3.51 5.64
N ILE A 29 -12.96 3.99 4.83
CA ILE A 29 -11.56 4.16 5.21
C ILE A 29 -11.08 5.55 4.77
N THR A 30 -10.07 6.05 5.47
CA THR A 30 -9.37 7.29 5.10
C THR A 30 -7.92 6.93 4.83
N ILE A 31 -7.42 7.40 3.69
CA ILE A 31 -6.07 7.13 3.22
C ILE A 31 -5.38 8.46 2.96
N SER A 32 -4.19 8.65 3.52
CA SER A 32 -3.28 9.74 3.21
C SER A 32 -1.97 9.15 2.74
N ASP A 33 -1.27 9.85 1.86
CA ASP A 33 0.09 9.45 1.48
C ASP A 33 0.98 9.37 2.74
N PRO A 34 1.51 8.18 3.09
CA PRO A 34 2.40 8.04 4.24
C PRO A 34 3.69 8.87 4.11
N PHE A 35 4.09 9.24 2.89
CA PHE A 35 5.26 10.08 2.66
C PHE A 35 4.90 11.56 2.57
N GLN A 36 5.85 12.38 3.04
CA GLN A 36 5.87 13.81 2.79
C GLN A 36 6.78 14.10 1.58
N PRO A 37 6.65 15.28 0.94
CA PRO A 37 7.48 15.63 -0.23
C PRO A 37 8.99 15.58 0.01
N GLN A 38 9.43 15.67 1.25
CA GLN A 38 10.84 15.53 1.64
C GLN A 38 11.32 14.07 1.61
N ASP A 39 10.43 13.12 1.93
CA ASP A 39 10.74 11.69 1.94
C ASP A 39 10.92 11.20 0.49
N GLU A 40 10.10 11.69 -0.44
CA GLU A 40 10.23 11.38 -1.87
C GLU A 40 11.60 11.74 -2.46
N LYS A 41 12.17 12.90 -2.08
CA LYS A 41 13.52 13.30 -2.54
C LYS A 41 14.61 12.36 -2.04
N ILE A 42 14.45 11.83 -0.83
CA ILE A 42 15.39 10.87 -0.26
C ILE A 42 15.29 9.53 -1.02
N LEU A 43 14.07 9.13 -1.41
CA LEU A 43 13.84 7.93 -2.19
C LEU A 43 14.37 8.05 -3.62
N GLU A 44 14.14 9.18 -4.29
CA GLU A 44 14.71 9.46 -5.61
C GLU A 44 16.24 9.33 -5.57
N TRP A 45 16.90 9.99 -4.61
CA TRP A 45 18.35 9.83 -4.42
C TRP A 45 18.76 8.38 -4.14
N TYR A 46 18.00 7.65 -3.32
CA TYR A 46 18.31 6.27 -2.96
C TYR A 46 18.19 5.33 -4.16
N PHE A 47 17.08 5.37 -4.89
CA PHE A 47 16.80 4.48 -6.02
C PHE A 47 17.61 4.84 -7.27
N GLU A 48 17.69 6.13 -7.62
CA GLU A 48 18.32 6.56 -8.87
C GLU A 48 19.82 6.81 -8.73
N GLY A 49 20.29 7.15 -7.53
CA GLY A 49 21.68 7.45 -7.26
C GLY A 49 22.38 6.33 -6.51
N TRP A 50 22.01 6.14 -5.24
CA TRP A 50 22.79 5.32 -4.32
C TRP A 50 22.78 3.83 -4.67
N LEU A 51 21.64 3.26 -5.06
CA LEU A 51 21.55 1.86 -5.47
C LEU A 51 22.32 1.56 -6.76
N VAL A 52 22.46 2.56 -7.65
CA VAL A 52 23.23 2.42 -8.89
C VAL A 52 24.74 2.44 -8.61
N THR A 53 25.19 3.32 -7.71
CA THR A 53 26.61 3.44 -7.32
C THR A 53 26.79 3.51 -5.80
N PRO A 54 26.66 2.39 -5.07
CA PRO A 54 26.73 2.40 -3.62
C PRO A 54 28.18 2.56 -3.15
N MET A 55 28.48 3.67 -2.46
CA MET A 55 29.82 3.94 -1.91
C MET A 55 29.79 4.59 -0.52
N LEU A 56 29.12 5.74 -0.38
CA LEU A 56 29.09 6.56 0.84
C LEU A 56 27.66 6.72 1.37
N HIS A 57 27.48 7.28 2.57
CA HIS A 57 26.16 7.55 3.16
C HIS A 57 25.30 6.30 3.40
N THR A 58 25.93 5.19 3.82
CA THR A 58 25.25 3.90 4.07
C THR A 58 24.15 3.99 5.14
N GLU A 59 24.28 4.90 6.11
CA GLU A 59 23.24 5.15 7.12
C GLU A 59 22.01 5.84 6.50
N THR A 60 22.22 6.86 5.67
CA THR A 60 21.13 7.52 4.92
C THR A 60 20.43 6.55 3.98
N ALA A 61 21.21 5.70 3.28
CA ALA A 61 20.68 4.66 2.42
C ALA A 61 19.87 3.61 3.19
N LYS A 62 20.34 3.21 4.37
CA LYS A 62 19.57 2.34 5.27
C LYS A 62 18.27 3.00 5.70
N ASN A 63 18.31 4.26 6.14
CA ASN A 63 17.11 4.99 6.57
C ASN A 63 16.09 5.13 5.42
N ALA A 64 16.55 5.33 4.18
CA ALA A 64 15.70 5.35 3.00
C ALA A 64 15.07 3.97 2.71
N ALA A 65 15.84 2.88 2.87
CA ALA A 65 15.28 1.53 2.75
C ALA A 65 14.25 1.25 3.85
N ASP A 66 14.57 1.61 5.09
CA ASP A 66 13.68 1.44 6.25
C ASP A 66 12.40 2.27 6.08
N SER A 67 12.46 3.46 5.46
CA SER A 67 11.27 4.30 5.24
C SER A 67 10.27 3.69 4.23
N VAL A 68 10.75 2.95 3.22
CA VAL A 68 9.89 2.18 2.29
C VAL A 68 9.09 1.12 3.05
N GLU A 69 9.72 0.43 4.00
CA GLU A 69 9.01 -0.54 4.84
C GLU A 69 7.95 0.14 5.73
N HIS A 70 8.30 1.27 6.35
CA HIS A 70 7.37 2.04 7.17
C HIS A 70 6.18 2.56 6.36
N TYR A 71 6.40 2.97 5.11
CA TYR A 71 5.33 3.35 4.18
C TYR A 71 4.33 2.22 3.98
N GLY A 72 4.83 1.04 3.62
CA GLY A 72 4.01 -0.12 3.34
C GLY A 72 3.16 -0.56 4.53
N LEU A 73 3.76 -0.49 5.73
CA LEU A 73 3.08 -0.77 6.99
C LEU A 73 2.00 0.27 7.28
N SER A 74 2.32 1.56 7.19
CA SER A 74 1.36 2.66 7.42
C SER A 74 0.17 2.57 6.47
N LEU A 75 0.41 2.33 5.18
CA LEU A 75 -0.65 2.17 4.19
C LEU A 75 -1.56 0.98 4.53
N PHE A 76 -0.98 -0.15 4.93
CA PHE A 76 -1.74 -1.32 5.35
C PHE A 76 -2.63 -1.03 6.58
N GLU A 77 -2.11 -0.31 7.56
CA GLU A 77 -2.88 0.04 8.76
C GLU A 77 -4.08 0.93 8.43
N GLN A 78 -3.89 1.93 7.57
CA GLN A 78 -4.97 2.81 7.12
C GLN A 78 -6.09 2.03 6.39
N VAL A 79 -5.71 1.08 5.53
CA VAL A 79 -6.66 0.28 4.75
C VAL A 79 -7.37 -0.77 5.60
N PHE A 80 -6.63 -1.59 6.35
CA PHE A 80 -7.20 -2.80 6.96
C PHE A 80 -7.47 -2.71 8.45
N LYS A 81 -6.79 -1.81 9.19
CA LYS A 81 -6.91 -1.74 10.66
C LYS A 81 -7.81 -0.60 11.17
N SER A 82 -8.38 0.21 10.27
CA SER A 82 -9.35 1.26 10.61
C SER A 82 -10.69 0.71 11.11
N ASP A 83 -11.05 -0.53 10.74
CA ASP A 83 -12.22 -1.25 11.25
C ASP A 83 -11.87 -2.69 11.66
N PHE A 84 -12.34 -3.11 12.84
CA PHE A 84 -12.05 -4.45 13.39
C PHE A 84 -12.60 -5.59 12.53
N ASN A 85 -13.80 -5.42 11.98
CA ASN A 85 -14.43 -6.43 11.12
C ASN A 85 -13.73 -6.49 9.76
N ALA A 86 -13.30 -5.34 9.22
CA ALA A 86 -12.48 -5.30 8.01
C ALA A 86 -11.19 -6.09 8.18
N TYR A 87 -10.46 -5.85 9.28
CA TYR A 87 -9.22 -6.59 9.57
C TYR A 87 -9.48 -8.10 9.73
N SER A 88 -10.54 -8.47 10.45
CA SER A 88 -10.94 -9.87 10.65
C SER A 88 -11.26 -10.56 9.32
N ASN A 89 -12.01 -9.92 8.43
CA ASN A 89 -12.32 -10.44 7.10
C ASN A 89 -11.06 -10.59 6.23
N TYR A 90 -10.16 -9.61 6.26
CA TYR A 90 -8.86 -9.72 5.60
C TYR A 90 -8.06 -10.92 6.13
N CYS A 91 -8.00 -11.13 7.45
CA CYS A 91 -7.26 -12.23 8.07
C CYS A 91 -7.74 -13.61 7.61
N GLN A 92 -9.04 -13.77 7.33
CA GLN A 92 -9.59 -15.00 6.76
C GLN A 92 -9.06 -15.27 5.35
N LEU A 93 -8.93 -14.23 4.53
CA LEU A 93 -8.40 -14.32 3.16
C LEU A 93 -6.87 -14.48 3.14
N ARG A 94 -6.18 -13.88 4.12
CA ARG A 94 -4.71 -13.90 4.25
C ARG A 94 -4.13 -15.32 4.28
N VAL A 95 -4.90 -16.30 4.75
CA VAL A 95 -4.47 -17.70 4.81
C VAL A 95 -4.08 -18.25 3.42
N ASN A 96 -4.66 -17.70 2.34
CA ASN A 96 -4.34 -18.09 0.96
C ASN A 96 -4.28 -16.89 0.01
N LEU A 97 -3.34 -15.96 0.25
CA LEU A 97 -3.18 -14.75 -0.56
C LEU A 97 -2.99 -14.99 -2.06
N LYS A 98 -2.43 -16.13 -2.48
CA LYS A 98 -2.23 -16.44 -3.91
C LYS A 98 -3.52 -16.44 -4.71
N GLU A 99 -4.63 -16.84 -4.08
CA GLU A 99 -5.96 -16.86 -4.68
C GLU A 99 -6.75 -15.56 -4.44
N VAL A 100 -6.14 -14.53 -3.85
CA VAL A 100 -6.77 -13.24 -3.62
C VAL A 100 -6.36 -12.26 -4.72
N GLN A 101 -7.34 -11.58 -5.29
CA GLN A 101 -7.12 -10.45 -6.17
C GLN A 101 -7.32 -9.15 -5.39
N PHE A 102 -6.40 -8.20 -5.57
CA PHE A 102 -6.49 -6.83 -5.12
C PHE A 102 -6.83 -5.92 -6.31
N GLU A 103 -7.79 -5.04 -6.10
CA GLU A 103 -8.19 -4.05 -7.09
C GLU A 103 -8.24 -2.66 -6.48
N ILE A 104 -7.50 -1.73 -7.07
CA ILE A 104 -7.55 -0.30 -6.76
C ILE A 104 -8.44 0.34 -7.82
N GLN A 105 -9.54 0.94 -7.38
CA GLN A 105 -10.46 1.69 -8.23
C GLN A 105 -10.31 3.17 -7.91
N SER A 106 -9.52 3.86 -8.72
CA SER A 106 -9.25 5.28 -8.58
C SER A 106 -10.26 6.10 -9.38
N LYS A 107 -10.57 7.30 -8.90
CA LYS A 107 -11.22 8.39 -9.65
C LYS A 107 -10.21 9.48 -10.03
N THR A 108 -9.14 9.62 -9.25
CA THR A 108 -8.10 10.63 -9.42
C THR A 108 -6.73 9.99 -9.70
N PRO A 109 -5.87 10.62 -10.51
CA PRO A 109 -4.49 10.18 -10.70
C PRO A 109 -3.68 10.11 -9.40
N GLU A 110 -3.97 11.00 -8.45
CA GLU A 110 -3.25 11.10 -7.17
C GLU A 110 -3.50 9.88 -6.28
N PHE A 111 -4.72 9.33 -6.29
CA PHE A 111 -5.01 8.08 -5.60
C PHE A 111 -4.32 6.89 -6.27
N GLN A 112 -4.29 6.88 -7.60
CA GLN A 112 -3.56 5.88 -8.38
C GLN A 112 -2.04 5.92 -8.13
N SER A 113 -1.45 7.10 -7.89
CA SER A 113 -0.01 7.25 -7.72
C SER A 113 0.54 6.78 -6.37
N LEU A 114 -0.33 6.50 -5.39
CA LEU A 114 0.10 5.87 -4.13
C LEU A 114 0.83 4.55 -4.42
N HIS A 115 1.86 4.22 -3.64
CA HIS A 115 2.65 3.02 -3.84
C HIS A 115 1.95 1.78 -3.28
N TRP A 116 0.82 1.40 -3.90
CA TRP A 116 -0.01 0.24 -3.52
C TRP A 116 0.79 -1.06 -3.51
N GLU A 117 1.77 -1.19 -4.40
CA GLU A 117 2.69 -2.31 -4.51
C GLU A 117 3.54 -2.48 -3.25
N GLY A 118 3.82 -1.38 -2.53
CA GLY A 118 4.59 -1.38 -1.29
C GLY A 118 3.80 -1.81 -0.06
N MET A 119 2.46 -1.94 -0.15
CA MET A 119 1.60 -2.26 1.00
C MET A 119 2.01 -3.59 1.66
N LYS A 120 2.22 -3.58 2.99
CA LYS A 120 2.77 -4.72 3.75
C LYS A 120 1.98 -5.00 5.02
N ASP A 121 1.53 -6.25 5.18
CA ASP A 121 1.03 -6.74 6.47
C ASP A 121 2.22 -6.97 7.43
N PRO A 122 2.21 -6.40 8.65
CA PRO A 122 3.28 -6.60 9.65
C PRO A 122 3.54 -8.07 10.01
N GLU A 123 2.53 -8.94 9.86
CA GLU A 123 2.66 -10.38 10.15
C GLU A 123 3.28 -11.17 8.99
N LEU A 124 3.55 -10.52 7.84
CA LEU A 124 4.10 -11.15 6.65
C LEU A 124 5.54 -10.68 6.36
N PRO A 125 6.39 -11.57 5.83
CA PRO A 125 7.80 -11.24 5.61
C PRO A 125 8.04 -10.29 4.43
N ARG A 126 7.05 -10.10 3.55
CA ARG A 126 7.18 -9.38 2.27
C ARG A 126 5.90 -8.59 1.95
N PRO A 127 5.96 -7.57 1.09
CA PRO A 127 4.79 -6.84 0.60
C PRO A 127 3.73 -7.76 -0.01
N LEU A 128 2.46 -7.33 0.02
CA LEU A 128 1.34 -8.16 -0.44
C LEU A 128 1.44 -8.51 -1.92
N VAL A 129 1.93 -7.59 -2.77
CA VAL A 129 2.08 -7.82 -4.21
C VAL A 129 3.01 -9.00 -4.55
N GLU A 130 3.98 -9.31 -3.69
CA GLU A 130 4.90 -10.44 -3.87
C GLU A 130 4.31 -11.79 -3.44
N LEU A 131 3.18 -11.77 -2.73
CA LEU A 131 2.54 -12.95 -2.14
C LEU A 131 1.27 -13.38 -2.88
N ILE A 132 0.78 -12.54 -3.78
CA ILE A 132 -0.32 -12.83 -4.71
C ILE A 132 0.22 -13.30 -6.07
N ASP A 133 -0.60 -13.99 -6.87
CA ASP A 133 -0.19 -14.40 -8.21
C ASP A 133 -0.01 -13.18 -9.15
N GLN A 134 0.85 -13.32 -10.17
CA GLN A 134 1.11 -12.22 -11.12
C GLN A 134 -0.18 -11.76 -11.81
N GLY A 135 -0.43 -10.44 -11.78
CA GLY A 135 -1.64 -9.83 -12.33
C GLY A 135 -2.84 -9.79 -11.38
N ASN A 136 -2.67 -10.26 -10.14
CA ASN A 136 -3.70 -10.16 -9.10
C ASN A 136 -3.75 -8.81 -8.40
N LEU A 137 -2.78 -7.91 -8.61
CA LEU A 137 -2.95 -6.50 -8.31
C LEU A 137 -3.36 -5.78 -9.58
N ARG A 138 -4.49 -5.08 -9.54
CA ARG A 138 -5.00 -4.25 -10.65
C ARG A 138 -5.23 -2.85 -10.16
N VAL A 139 -4.73 -1.87 -10.88
CA VAL A 139 -4.92 -0.44 -10.59
C VAL A 139 -5.65 0.18 -11.78
N ASN A 140 -6.89 0.58 -11.56
CA ASN A 140 -7.82 1.07 -12.58
C ASN A 140 -8.18 2.53 -12.32
N LEU A 141 -8.33 3.30 -13.42
CA LEU A 141 -8.83 4.67 -13.44
C LEU A 141 -10.28 4.70 -13.97
#